data_AF-A0A7C5FIN8-F1
#
_entry.id   AF-A0A7C5FIN8-F1
#
_cell.length_a   1.000
_cell.length_b   1.000
_cell.length_c   1.000
_cell.angle_alpha   90.00
_cell.angle_beta   90.00
_cell.angle_gamma   90.00
#
_symmetry.space_group_name_H-M   'P 1'
#
loop_
_entity.id
_entity.type
_entity.pdbx_description
1 polymer ?
#
loop_
_entity_poly.entity_id
_entity_poly.type
_entity_poly.pdbx_seq_one_letter_code
_entity_poly.pdbx_strand_id
1 'polypeptide(L)'
;MSRELVEKAQQLLACEKGTVRKPLEGRIRFALAFPSTYKIGAASLGYQIIYKMINDIHYAVCERVFLPDKTDIEEYNRTKTRLFTLESQTPAAEFDVIAFSISYELDYINIAKMLKLAGLPTAATKRDESHPLVIAGGACATFNPEPLADICDAFAIGDGEELIRDIASVLIENREIDRQSVLKTL
;
A
#
# COMPACT_ATOMS: atom_id res chain seq x y z
N MET A 1 16.23 -11.39 3.51
CA MET A 1 16.01 -10.09 2.82
C MET A 1 17.31 -9.72 2.11
N SER A 2 17.26 -9.26 0.86
CA SER A 2 18.48 -8.86 0.12
C SER A 2 19.11 -7.62 0.76
N ARG A 3 20.41 -7.69 1.02
CA ARG A 3 21.18 -6.58 1.60
C ARG A 3 21.24 -5.38 0.66
N GLU A 4 21.38 -5.63 -0.64
CA GLU A 4 21.46 -4.58 -1.67
C GLU A 4 20.18 -3.74 -1.71
N LEU A 5 19.01 -4.41 -1.76
CA LEU A 5 17.71 -3.74 -1.78
C LEU A 5 17.48 -2.89 -0.53
N VAL A 6 17.88 -3.43 0.63
CA VAL A 6 17.80 -2.75 1.93
C VAL A 6 18.68 -1.51 1.95
N GLU A 7 19.95 -1.62 1.57
CA GLU A 7 20.88 -0.49 1.55
C GLU A 7 20.42 0.60 0.57
N LYS A 8 19.90 0.22 -0.61
CA LYS A 8 19.34 1.16 -1.58
C LYS A 8 18.14 1.94 -1.03
N ALA A 9 17.21 1.26 -0.36
CA ALA A 9 16.06 1.89 0.29
C ALA A 9 16.49 2.87 1.39
N GLN A 10 17.46 2.48 2.21
CA GLN A 10 18.01 3.33 3.28
C GLN A 10 18.71 4.58 2.74
N GLN A 11 19.50 4.45 1.67
CA GLN A 11 20.15 5.60 1.01
C GLN A 11 19.14 6.58 0.43
N LEU A 12 18.10 6.06 -0.22
CA LEU A 12 17.03 6.86 -0.80
C LEU A 12 16.31 7.65 0.30
N LEU A 13 15.98 6.98 1.41
CA LEU A 13 15.33 7.61 2.56
C LEU A 13 16.21 8.63 3.29
N ALA A 14 17.53 8.39 3.36
CA ALA A 14 18.48 9.32 3.99
C ALA A 14 18.58 10.66 3.25
N CYS A 15 18.29 10.68 1.96
CA CYS A 15 18.24 11.89 1.14
C CYS A 15 16.87 12.59 1.17
N GLU A 16 15.82 11.94 1.70
CA GLU A 16 14.47 12.46 1.71
C GLU A 16 14.22 13.38 2.92
N LYS A 17 13.27 14.32 2.78
CA LYS A 17 12.71 15.11 3.88
C LYS A 17 11.22 14.86 3.97
N GLY A 18 10.68 14.90 5.18
CA GLY A 18 9.24 14.73 5.42
C GLY A 18 8.80 13.29 5.68
N THR A 19 9.73 12.34 5.73
CA THR A 19 9.45 10.98 6.19
C THR A 19 8.91 11.01 7.62
N VAL A 20 7.77 10.36 7.84
CA VAL A 20 7.21 10.13 9.17
C VAL A 20 7.62 8.73 9.65
N ARG A 21 8.13 8.63 10.88
CA ARG A 21 8.42 7.36 11.54
C ARG A 21 7.56 7.23 12.80
N LYS A 22 6.71 6.21 12.83
CA LYS A 22 5.90 5.84 14.00
C LYS A 22 6.11 4.36 14.32
N PRO A 23 5.98 3.94 15.60
CA PRO A 23 5.98 2.52 15.94
C PRO A 23 4.81 1.80 15.26
N LEU A 24 5.09 0.66 14.63
CA LEU A 24 4.07 -0.18 14.00
C LEU A 24 3.15 -0.86 15.02
N GLU A 25 3.67 -1.15 16.21
CA GLU A 25 2.94 -1.82 17.27
C GLU A 25 1.76 -0.98 17.79
N GLY A 26 0.63 -1.65 18.03
CA GLY A 26 -0.58 -1.04 18.59
C GLY A 26 -1.31 -0.08 17.65
N ARG A 27 -0.99 -0.06 16.35
CA ARG A 27 -1.62 0.80 15.34
C ARG A 27 -2.19 0.00 14.18
N ILE A 28 -3.09 0.62 13.43
CA ILE A 28 -3.44 0.16 12.09
C ILE A 28 -2.31 0.55 11.15
N ARG A 29 -1.81 -0.43 10.42
CA ARG A 29 -0.65 -0.31 9.55
C ARG A 29 -1.14 -0.26 8.11
N PHE A 30 -0.94 0.89 7.49
CA PHE A 30 -1.16 1.11 6.06
C PHE A 30 0.18 1.04 5.32
N ALA A 31 0.24 0.16 4.32
CA ALA A 31 1.24 0.22 3.27
C ALA A 31 0.61 1.00 2.09
N LEU A 32 0.88 2.30 2.03
CA LEU A 32 0.41 3.14 0.94
C LEU A 32 1.27 2.85 -0.30
N ALA A 33 0.66 2.20 -1.28
CA ALA A 33 1.29 1.71 -2.47
C ALA A 33 1.12 2.67 -3.63
N PHE A 34 2.23 3.01 -4.30
CA PHE A 34 2.18 3.66 -5.61
C PHE A 34 2.61 2.65 -6.67
N PRO A 35 1.75 2.33 -7.68
CA PRO A 35 2.01 1.28 -8.67
C PRO A 35 3.01 1.69 -9.76
N SER A 36 3.98 2.52 -9.38
CA SER A 36 5.07 3.00 -10.23
C SER A 36 6.31 3.25 -9.37
N THR A 37 7.38 3.74 -9.99
CA THR A 37 8.66 3.97 -9.31
C THR A 37 8.56 5.04 -8.22
N TYR A 38 9.48 4.98 -7.26
CA TYR A 38 9.59 6.00 -6.19
C TYR A 38 9.61 7.42 -6.75
N LYS A 39 10.34 7.69 -7.83
CA LYS A 39 10.47 9.04 -8.40
C LYS A 39 9.12 9.61 -8.84
N ILE A 40 8.25 8.77 -9.41
CA ILE A 40 6.92 9.19 -9.87
C ILE A 40 6.00 9.38 -8.66
N GLY A 41 5.99 8.44 -7.71
CA GLY A 41 5.17 8.57 -6.51
C GLY A 41 5.58 9.72 -5.60
N ALA A 42 6.87 10.00 -5.47
CA ALA A 42 7.41 11.16 -4.75
C ALA A 42 6.97 12.49 -5.37
N ALA A 43 6.73 12.52 -6.68
CA ALA A 43 6.22 13.69 -7.40
C ALA A 43 4.68 13.82 -7.36
N SER A 44 3.95 12.83 -6.82
CA SER A 44 2.49 12.84 -6.76
C SER A 44 2.00 13.53 -5.48
N LEU A 45 1.49 14.76 -5.61
CA LEU A 45 1.00 15.55 -4.48
C LEU A 45 -0.14 14.84 -3.73
N GLY A 46 -1.14 14.31 -4.45
CA GLY A 46 -2.26 13.59 -3.83
C GLY A 46 -1.80 12.39 -3.00
N TYR A 47 -0.80 11.65 -3.50
CA TYR A 47 -0.19 10.55 -2.74
C TYR A 47 0.49 11.04 -1.45
N GLN A 48 1.24 12.15 -1.51
CA GLN A 48 1.86 12.74 -0.31
C GLN A 48 0.83 13.26 0.70
N ILE A 49 -0.30 13.81 0.23
CA ILE A 49 -1.39 14.28 1.08
C ILE A 49 -1.99 13.10 1.84
N ILE A 50 -2.36 12.01 1.15
CA ILE A 50 -2.90 10.81 1.81
C ILE A 50 -1.89 10.21 2.79
N TYR A 51 -0.61 10.11 2.41
CA TYR A 51 0.46 9.67 3.31
C TYR A 51 0.50 10.48 4.61
N LYS A 52 0.44 11.81 4.49
CA LYS A 52 0.41 12.71 5.64
C LYS A 52 -0.87 12.53 6.46
N MET A 53 -2.04 12.47 5.82
CA MET A 53 -3.32 12.39 6.52
C MET A 53 -3.44 11.13 7.36
N ILE A 54 -3.05 9.97 6.84
CA ILE A 54 -3.03 8.73 7.63
C ILE A 54 -2.05 8.87 8.79
N ASN A 55 -0.87 9.46 8.55
CA ASN A 55 0.10 9.71 9.60
C ASN A 55 -0.28 10.84 10.58
N ASP A 56 -1.33 11.62 10.33
CA ASP A 56 -1.90 12.54 11.33
C ASP A 56 -2.93 11.84 12.24
N ILE A 57 -3.36 10.61 11.91
CA ILE A 57 -4.23 9.78 12.75
C ILE A 57 -3.39 9.13 13.86
N HIS A 58 -3.79 9.30 15.12
CA HIS A 58 -2.96 8.87 16.27
C HIS A 58 -2.84 7.34 16.40
N TYR A 59 -3.91 6.61 16.08
CA TYR A 59 -3.98 5.14 16.11
C TYR A 59 -3.56 4.46 14.79
N ALA A 60 -3.10 5.23 13.79
CA ALA A 60 -2.63 4.69 12.51
C ALA A 60 -1.18 5.05 12.23
N VAL A 61 -0.54 4.20 11.42
CA VAL A 61 0.78 4.42 10.84
C VAL A 61 0.71 4.11 9.35
N CYS A 62 1.33 4.96 8.56
CA CYS A 62 1.41 4.78 7.13
C CYS A 62 2.87 4.77 6.69
N GLU A 63 3.24 3.71 5.99
CA GLU A 63 4.53 3.55 5.33
C GLU A 63 4.31 3.35 3.84
N ARG A 64 5.30 3.71 3.04
CA ARG A 64 5.18 3.79 1.58
C ARG A 64 5.79 2.58 0.92
N VAL A 65 5.15 2.10 -0.13
CA VAL A 65 5.67 1.01 -0.97
C VAL A 65 5.53 1.38 -2.44
N PHE A 66 6.56 1.08 -3.23
CA PHE A 66 6.64 1.47 -4.63
C PHE A 66 6.92 0.24 -5.49
N LEU A 67 6.57 0.31 -6.77
CA LEU A 67 7.06 -0.67 -7.73
C LEU A 67 8.59 -0.51 -7.87
N PRO A 68 9.40 -1.56 -7.62
CA PRO A 68 10.84 -1.47 -7.81
C PRO A 68 11.21 -1.28 -9.29
N ASP A 69 12.37 -0.70 -9.55
CA ASP A 69 12.92 -0.65 -10.91
C ASP A 69 13.19 -2.07 -11.46
N LYS A 70 13.30 -2.22 -12.79
CA LYS A 70 13.49 -3.53 -13.43
C LYS A 70 14.64 -4.35 -12.83
N THR A 71 15.78 -3.72 -12.57
CA THR A 71 16.95 -4.35 -11.94
C THR A 71 16.64 -4.85 -10.54
N ASP A 72 15.90 -4.06 -9.76
CA ASP A 72 15.54 -4.42 -8.40
C ASP A 72 14.52 -5.57 -8.40
N ILE A 73 13.57 -5.58 -9.34
CA ILE A 73 12.61 -6.68 -9.51
C ILE A 73 13.33 -8.01 -9.74
N GLU A 74 14.39 -8.03 -10.56
CA GLU A 74 15.22 -9.23 -10.77
C GLU A 74 15.86 -9.69 -9.46
N GLU A 75 16.37 -8.76 -8.66
CA GLU A 75 16.98 -9.03 -7.36
C GLU A 75 15.97 -9.53 -6.32
N TYR A 76 14.77 -8.93 -6.25
CA TYR A 76 13.66 -9.43 -5.43
C TYR A 76 13.33 -10.89 -5.76
N ASN A 77 13.23 -11.21 -7.06
CA ASN A 77 12.91 -12.56 -7.52
C ASN A 77 14.04 -13.57 -7.28
N ARG A 78 15.30 -13.16 -7.47
CA ARG A 78 16.50 -13.97 -7.26
C ARG A 78 16.67 -14.33 -5.80
N THR A 79 16.47 -13.37 -4.90
CA THR A 79 16.66 -13.55 -3.45
C THR A 79 15.42 -14.00 -2.71
N LYS A 80 14.27 -14.10 -3.39
CA LYS A 80 12.95 -14.35 -2.79
C LYS A 80 12.63 -13.36 -1.67
N THR A 81 13.15 -12.13 -1.80
CA THR A 81 12.80 -11.05 -0.89
C THR A 81 11.35 -10.65 -1.15
N ARG A 82 10.56 -10.46 -0.09
CA ARG A 82 9.20 -9.92 -0.22
C ARG A 82 9.27 -8.41 -0.38
N LEU A 83 8.40 -7.85 -1.22
CA LEU A 83 8.23 -6.41 -1.33
C LEU A 83 7.99 -5.80 0.05
N PHE A 84 8.76 -4.76 0.39
CA PHE A 84 8.75 -4.13 1.71
C PHE A 84 8.56 -2.62 1.62
N THR A 85 8.18 -2.01 2.73
CA THR A 85 7.99 -0.56 2.86
C THR A 85 9.30 0.21 2.95
N LEU A 86 9.30 1.45 2.47
CA LEU A 86 10.50 2.27 2.37
C LEU A 86 11.06 2.64 3.76
N GLU A 87 10.18 2.94 4.72
CA GLU A 87 10.54 3.47 6.03
C GLU A 87 11.20 2.42 6.94
N SER A 88 10.52 1.32 7.19
CA SER A 88 10.97 0.29 8.14
C SER A 88 11.54 -0.96 7.47
N GLN A 89 11.42 -1.08 6.14
CA GLN A 89 11.69 -2.33 5.41
C GLN A 89 10.85 -3.52 5.89
N THR A 90 9.67 -3.26 6.46
CA THR A 90 8.71 -4.30 6.83
C THR A 90 8.04 -4.85 5.57
N PRO A 91 7.92 -6.18 5.40
CA PRO A 91 7.20 -6.76 4.27
C PRO A 91 5.77 -6.21 4.17
N ALA A 92 5.35 -5.79 2.97
CA ALA A 92 4.03 -5.20 2.76
C ALA A 92 2.88 -6.17 3.11
N ALA A 93 3.12 -7.47 3.03
CA ALA A 93 2.19 -8.51 3.44
C ALA A 93 1.93 -8.57 4.96
N GLU A 94 2.76 -7.92 5.78
CA GLU A 94 2.59 -7.88 7.24
C GLU A 94 1.77 -6.66 7.70
N PHE A 95 1.32 -5.81 6.79
CA PHE A 95 0.46 -4.66 7.08
C PHE A 95 -1.01 -5.09 7.18
N ASP A 96 -1.85 -4.23 7.74
CA ASP A 96 -3.29 -4.49 7.84
C ASP A 96 -3.99 -4.11 6.52
N VAL A 97 -3.47 -3.07 5.84
CA VAL A 97 -3.98 -2.57 4.55
C VAL A 97 -2.83 -2.28 3.59
N ILE A 98 -2.98 -2.69 2.33
CA ILE A 98 -2.22 -2.16 1.19
C ILE A 98 -3.16 -1.24 0.41
N ALA A 99 -2.92 0.07 0.50
CA ALA A 99 -3.75 1.09 -0.14
C ALA A 99 -3.06 1.58 -1.41
N PHE A 100 -3.54 1.18 -2.58
CA PHE A 100 -3.02 1.61 -3.88
C PHE A 100 -3.58 2.99 -4.26
N SER A 101 -2.69 3.95 -4.50
CA SER A 101 -3.01 5.25 -5.10
C SER A 101 -2.71 5.20 -6.59
N ILE A 102 -3.73 5.19 -7.43
CA ILE A 102 -3.60 4.93 -8.87
C ILE A 102 -3.85 6.20 -9.67
N SER A 103 -2.78 6.70 -10.30
CA SER A 103 -2.81 7.92 -11.10
C SER A 103 -2.94 7.66 -12.61
N TYR A 104 -2.59 6.46 -13.08
CA TYR A 104 -2.59 6.11 -14.51
C TYR A 104 -3.14 4.70 -14.74
N GLU A 105 -3.99 4.54 -15.76
CA GLU A 105 -4.59 3.24 -16.10
C GLU A 105 -3.54 2.20 -16.51
N LEU A 106 -2.45 2.64 -17.15
CA LEU A 106 -1.34 1.75 -17.54
C LEU A 106 -0.63 1.10 -16.34
N ASP A 107 -0.83 1.62 -15.12
CA ASP A 107 -0.24 1.06 -13.91
C ASP A 107 -1.06 -0.08 -13.30
N TYR A 108 -2.24 -0.42 -13.84
CA TYR A 108 -3.08 -1.50 -13.32
C TYR A 108 -2.34 -2.85 -13.28
N ILE A 109 -1.57 -3.15 -14.33
CA ILE A 109 -0.72 -4.35 -14.39
C ILE A 109 0.34 -4.36 -13.28
N ASN A 110 0.80 -3.19 -12.83
CA ASN A 110 1.84 -3.09 -11.81
C ASN A 110 1.31 -3.45 -10.42
N ILE A 111 0.01 -3.28 -10.16
CA ILE A 111 -0.65 -3.73 -8.93
C ILE A 111 -0.48 -5.25 -8.78
N ALA A 112 -0.82 -6.01 -9.83
CA ALA A 112 -0.64 -7.46 -9.84
C ALA A 112 0.83 -7.87 -9.65
N LYS A 113 1.78 -7.13 -10.22
CA LYS A 113 3.22 -7.37 -10.00
C LYS A 113 3.62 -7.12 -8.55
N MET A 114 3.17 -6.01 -7.95
CA MET A 114 3.48 -5.67 -6.56
C MET A 114 2.91 -6.70 -5.58
N LEU A 115 1.67 -7.15 -5.79
CA LEU A 115 1.08 -8.22 -4.97
C LEU A 115 1.89 -9.52 -5.08
N LYS A 116 2.31 -9.92 -6.29
CA LYS A 116 3.18 -11.09 -6.49
C LYS A 116 4.53 -10.94 -5.78
N LEU A 117 5.16 -9.76 -5.86
CA LEU A 117 6.43 -9.47 -5.17
C LEU A 117 6.26 -9.47 -3.64
N ALA A 118 5.10 -9.05 -3.13
CA ALA A 118 4.77 -9.13 -1.70
C ALA A 118 4.49 -10.57 -1.23
N GLY A 119 4.33 -11.53 -2.17
CA GLY A 119 3.95 -12.90 -1.86
C GLY A 119 2.46 -13.08 -1.59
N LEU A 120 1.62 -12.17 -2.10
CA LEU A 120 0.17 -12.17 -1.90
C LEU A 120 -0.56 -12.74 -3.13
N PRO A 121 -1.70 -13.44 -2.92
CA PRO A 121 -2.60 -13.79 -4.01
C PRO A 121 -3.05 -12.54 -4.78
N THR A 122 -2.97 -12.60 -6.12
CA THR A 122 -3.42 -11.49 -6.98
C THR A 122 -4.94 -11.37 -7.00
N ALA A 123 -5.66 -12.51 -7.01
CA ALA A 123 -7.11 -12.51 -7.01
C ALA A 123 -7.64 -12.26 -5.60
N ALA A 124 -8.57 -11.32 -5.46
CA ALA A 124 -9.19 -10.97 -4.18
C ALA A 124 -9.87 -12.17 -3.52
N THR A 125 -10.52 -13.02 -4.32
CA THR A 125 -11.20 -14.25 -3.86
C THR A 125 -10.27 -15.31 -3.26
N LYS A 126 -8.95 -15.15 -3.40
CA LYS A 126 -7.94 -16.05 -2.82
C LYS A 126 -7.29 -15.49 -1.56
N ARG A 127 -7.69 -14.29 -1.12
CA ARG A 127 -7.23 -13.70 0.14
C ARG A 127 -8.21 -14.04 1.26
N ASP A 128 -7.65 -14.36 2.41
CA ASP A 128 -8.36 -14.63 3.67
C ASP A 128 -7.93 -13.61 4.75
N GLU A 129 -8.31 -13.87 5.99
CA GLU A 129 -8.07 -13.07 7.18
C GLU A 129 -6.57 -12.93 7.52
N SER A 130 -5.71 -13.81 6.98
CA SER A 130 -4.26 -13.71 7.16
C SER A 130 -3.59 -12.72 6.20
N HIS A 131 -4.33 -12.19 5.22
CA HIS A 131 -3.84 -11.27 4.21
C HIS A 131 -4.32 -9.83 4.45
N PRO A 132 -3.52 -8.81 4.11
CA PRO A 132 -3.98 -7.42 4.16
C PRO A 132 -5.22 -7.18 3.30
N LEU A 133 -6.00 -6.17 3.65
CA LEU A 133 -6.98 -5.59 2.74
C LEU A 133 -6.24 -4.82 1.63
N VAL A 134 -6.61 -5.05 0.39
CA VAL A 134 -6.09 -4.37 -0.79
C VAL A 134 -7.15 -3.39 -1.26
N ILE A 135 -6.94 -2.12 -0.95
CA ILE A 135 -7.86 -1.04 -1.29
C ILE A 135 -7.25 -0.24 -2.44
N ALA A 136 -8.04 0.12 -3.45
CA ALA A 136 -7.60 1.00 -4.53
C ALA A 136 -8.32 2.35 -4.47
N GLY A 137 -7.57 3.43 -4.63
CA GLY A 137 -8.07 4.79 -4.74
C GLY A 137 -7.28 5.59 -5.77
N GLY A 138 -7.55 6.89 -5.84
CA GLY A 138 -6.99 7.79 -6.85
C GLY A 138 -7.85 7.87 -8.11
N ALA A 139 -7.51 8.80 -9.00
CA ALA A 139 -8.36 9.19 -10.12
C ALA A 139 -8.81 7.99 -10.98
N CYS A 140 -7.90 7.07 -11.32
CA CYS A 140 -8.23 5.92 -12.16
C CYS A 140 -9.18 4.94 -11.46
N ALA A 141 -8.97 4.68 -10.17
CA ALA A 141 -9.88 3.84 -9.38
C ALA A 141 -11.28 4.45 -9.29
N THR A 142 -11.37 5.76 -9.15
CA THR A 142 -12.65 6.50 -9.10
C THR A 142 -13.38 6.47 -10.44
N PHE A 143 -12.68 6.65 -11.56
CA PHE A 143 -13.31 6.71 -12.89
C PHE A 143 -13.60 5.35 -13.52
N ASN A 144 -12.74 4.35 -13.30
CA ASN A 144 -12.83 3.06 -13.95
C ASN A 144 -12.30 1.93 -13.05
N PRO A 145 -13.04 1.55 -11.99
CA PRO A 145 -12.63 0.51 -11.04
C PRO A 145 -12.73 -0.91 -11.60
N GLU A 146 -13.62 -1.14 -12.57
CA GLU A 146 -13.98 -2.48 -13.05
C GLU A 146 -12.78 -3.36 -13.46
N PRO A 147 -11.75 -2.86 -14.16
CA PRO A 147 -10.60 -3.69 -14.53
C PRO A 147 -9.78 -4.23 -13.35
N LEU A 148 -9.99 -3.68 -12.15
CA LEU A 148 -9.31 -4.06 -10.92
C LEU A 148 -10.23 -4.82 -9.95
N ALA A 149 -11.51 -5.04 -10.27
CA ALA A 149 -12.49 -5.62 -9.37
C ALA A 149 -12.10 -7.02 -8.88
N ASP A 150 -11.46 -7.82 -9.74
CA ASP A 150 -10.97 -9.16 -9.36
C ASP A 150 -9.69 -9.12 -8.51
N ILE A 151 -9.02 -7.96 -8.42
CA ILE A 151 -7.70 -7.79 -7.77
C ILE A 151 -7.82 -7.07 -6.42
N CYS A 152 -8.70 -6.07 -6.30
CA CYS A 152 -8.88 -5.26 -5.11
C CYS A 152 -10.06 -5.78 -4.27
N ASP A 153 -9.98 -5.63 -2.94
CA ASP A 153 -11.08 -5.99 -2.05
C ASP A 153 -12.11 -4.88 -1.93
N ALA A 154 -11.67 -3.62 -2.02
CA ALA A 154 -12.53 -2.44 -1.97
C ALA A 154 -11.92 -1.29 -2.78
N PHE A 155 -12.77 -0.30 -3.11
CA PHE A 155 -12.38 0.90 -3.81
C PHE A 155 -12.79 2.15 -3.03
N ALA A 156 -11.85 3.07 -2.82
CA ALA A 156 -12.13 4.40 -2.30
C ALA A 156 -12.52 5.32 -3.48
N ILE A 157 -13.82 5.42 -3.74
CA ILE A 157 -14.39 6.20 -4.85
C ILE A 157 -14.69 7.63 -4.40
N GLY A 158 -14.01 8.60 -5.01
CA GLY A 158 -14.20 10.02 -4.71
C GLY A 158 -12.92 10.68 -4.20
N ASP A 159 -13.07 11.63 -3.28
CA ASP A 159 -11.93 12.34 -2.68
C ASP A 159 -11.33 11.52 -1.53
N GLY A 160 -10.08 11.09 -1.71
CA GLY A 160 -9.36 10.36 -0.67
C GLY A 160 -9.17 11.16 0.61
N GLU A 161 -9.15 12.49 0.54
CA GLU A 161 -8.99 13.35 1.72
C GLU A 161 -10.20 13.25 2.66
N GLU A 162 -11.40 13.08 2.11
CA GLU A 162 -12.62 12.90 2.90
C GLU A 162 -12.73 11.45 3.41
N LEU A 163 -12.41 10.48 2.55
CA LEU A 163 -12.65 9.05 2.82
C LEU A 163 -11.64 8.42 3.80
N ILE A 164 -10.40 8.90 3.85
CA ILE A 164 -9.32 8.16 4.53
C ILE A 164 -9.53 8.05 6.05
N ARG A 165 -10.16 9.05 6.66
CA ARG A 165 -10.48 9.03 8.10
C ARG A 165 -11.60 8.04 8.41
N ASP A 166 -12.59 7.95 7.54
CA ASP A 166 -13.70 7.02 7.69
C ASP A 166 -13.21 5.58 7.52
N ILE A 167 -12.40 5.32 6.48
CA ILE A 167 -11.74 4.02 6.27
C ILE A 167 -10.92 3.62 7.51
N ALA A 168 -10.08 4.53 8.02
CA ALA A 168 -9.28 4.24 9.21
C ALA A 168 -10.15 4.00 10.47
N SER A 169 -11.29 4.68 10.60
CA SER A 169 -12.23 4.51 11.70
C SER A 169 -12.93 3.15 11.64
N VAL A 170 -13.41 2.75 10.46
CA VAL A 170 -13.99 1.41 10.24
C VAL A 170 -12.98 0.31 10.60
N LEU A 171 -11.73 0.46 10.19
CA LEU A 171 -10.69 -0.53 10.47
C LEU A 171 -10.34 -0.64 11.97
N ILE A 172 -10.39 0.45 12.74
CA ILE A 172 -10.05 0.39 14.18
C ILE A 172 -11.21 -0.19 14.98
N GLU A 173 -12.45 0.14 14.60
CA GLU A 173 -13.66 -0.33 15.28
C GLU A 173 -13.91 -1.83 15.05
N ASN A 174 -13.47 -2.36 13.91
CA ASN A 174 -13.76 -3.74 13.49
C ASN A 174 -12.52 -4.66 13.46
N ARG A 175 -11.47 -4.32 14.23
CA ARG A 175 -10.19 -5.05 14.23
C ARG A 175 -10.30 -6.55 14.60
N GLU A 176 -11.32 -6.89 15.37
CA GLU A 176 -11.59 -8.26 15.86
C GLU A 176 -12.66 -9.00 15.03
N ILE A 177 -13.21 -8.38 13.98
CA ILE A 177 -14.27 -8.97 13.15
C ILE A 177 -13.66 -9.56 11.87
N ASP A 178 -14.34 -10.54 11.28
CA ASP A 178 -13.94 -11.17 10.04
C ASP A 178 -13.86 -10.17 8.86
N ARG A 179 -13.02 -10.53 7.87
CA ARG A 179 -12.74 -9.71 6.69
C ARG A 179 -14.00 -9.30 5.93
N GLN A 180 -14.98 -10.20 5.79
CA GLN A 180 -16.19 -9.90 5.01
C GLN A 180 -17.07 -8.88 5.71
N SER A 181 -17.14 -8.93 7.04
CA SER A 181 -17.87 -7.93 7.83
C SER A 181 -17.24 -6.55 7.69
N VAL A 182 -15.92 -6.44 7.78
CA VAL A 182 -15.19 -5.17 7.55
C VAL A 182 -15.49 -4.63 6.15
N LEU A 183 -15.42 -5.49 5.13
CA LEU A 183 -15.67 -5.10 3.73
C LEU A 183 -17.11 -4.65 3.44
N LYS A 184 -18.10 -5.08 4.24
CA LYS A 184 -19.49 -4.60 4.11
C LYS A 184 -19.71 -3.23 4.75
N THR A 185 -18.82 -2.82 5.63
CA THR A 185 -18.88 -1.53 6.33
C THR A 185 -18.10 -0.44 5.60
N LEU A 186 -17.09 -0.83 4.80
CA LEU A 186 -16.36 0.03 3.86
C LEU A 186 -17.23 0.38 2.64
#